data_AF-A0A0B5GZP5-F1
#
_entry.id   AF-A0A0B5GZP5-F1
#
_cell.length_a   1.000
_cell.length_b   1.000
_cell.length_c   1.000
_cell.angle_alpha   90.00
_cell.angle_beta   90.00
_cell.angle_gamma   90.00
#
_symmetry.space_group_name_H-M   'P 1'
#
loop_
_entity.id
_entity.type
_entity.pdbx_description
1 polymer ?
#
loop_
_entity_poly.entity_id
_entity_poly.type
_entity_poly.pdbx_seq_one_letter_code
_entity_poly.pdbx_strand_id
1 'polypeptide(L)' 'MQDDTDTARATDSVHDRIERARASLTGPQIAIAVALVAALGFTLLFVQDPMLHDSLHNFRHSAGITCH' A
#
# COMPACT_ATOMS: atom_id res chain seq x y z
N MET A 1 31.06 -13.81 11.46
CA MET A 1 29.63 -13.93 11.11
C MET A 1 28.79 -12.72 11.51
N GLN A 2 29.36 -11.60 11.98
CA GLN A 2 28.61 -10.35 12.30
C GLN A 2 28.87 -9.24 11.26
N ASP A 3 29.87 -9.45 10.39
CA ASP A 3 30.37 -8.46 9.42
C ASP A 3 29.43 -8.29 8.21
N ASP A 4 28.90 -9.41 7.70
CA ASP A 4 27.95 -9.43 6.58
C ASP A 4 26.59 -8.78 6.92
N THR A 5 26.18 -8.86 8.18
CA THR A 5 24.91 -8.28 8.65
C THR A 5 24.95 -6.77 8.85
N ASP A 6 26.13 -6.21 9.08
CA ASP A 6 26.32 -4.77 9.29
C ASP A 6 26.40 -4.04 7.93
N THR A 7 27.03 -4.65 6.94
CA THR A 7 26.98 -4.19 5.53
C THR A 7 25.59 -4.33 4.91
N ALA A 8 24.87 -5.41 5.21
CA ALA A 8 23.47 -5.57 4.81
C ALA A 8 22.55 -4.48 5.39
N ARG A 9 22.82 -4.02 6.62
CA ARG A 9 22.10 -2.88 7.23
C ARG A 9 22.48 -1.54 6.61
N ALA A 10 23.77 -1.33 6.33
CA ALA A 10 24.24 -0.11 5.68
C ALA A 10 23.66 0.09 4.26
N THR A 11 23.20 -0.98 3.61
CA THR A 11 22.59 -0.99 2.27
C THR A 11 21.06 -1.11 2.26
N ASP A 12 20.41 -1.03 3.42
CA ASP A 12 18.94 -1.09 3.58
C ASP A 12 18.31 0.29 3.83
N SER A 13 18.75 1.30 3.07
CA SER A 13 18.09 2.60 3.08
C SER A 13 16.86 2.63 2.17
N VAL A 14 15.95 3.58 2.41
CA VAL A 14 14.84 3.83 1.48
C VAL A 14 15.37 4.18 0.09
N HIS A 15 16.45 4.96 0.01
CA HIS A 15 17.08 5.34 -1.25
C HIS A 15 17.54 4.11 -2.04
N ASP A 16 18.26 3.18 -1.40
CA ASP A 16 18.77 1.97 -2.04
C ASP A 16 17.64 1.05 -2.50
N ARG A 17 16.55 0.95 -1.72
CA ARG A 17 15.36 0.18 -2.12
C ARG A 17 14.69 0.76 -3.36
N ILE A 18 14.63 2.09 -3.47
CA ILE A 18 14.06 2.74 -4.66
C ILE A 18 15.00 2.58 -5.86
N GLU A 19 16.31 2.73 -5.69
CA GLU A 19 17.27 2.52 -6.78
C GLU A 19 17.23 1.09 -7.31
N ARG A 20 17.18 0.12 -6.39
CA ARG A 20 17.00 -1.29 -6.74
C ARG A 20 15.70 -1.52 -7.50
N ALA A 21 14.59 -0.95 -7.04
CA ALA A 21 13.30 -1.05 -7.71
C ALA A 21 13.33 -0.42 -9.12
N ARG A 22 14.00 0.74 -9.29
CA ARG A 22 14.20 1.37 -10.61
C ARG A 22 14.98 0.45 -11.56
N ALA A 23 16.02 -0.22 -11.06
CA ALA A 23 16.86 -1.09 -11.87
C ALA A 23 16.20 -2.45 -12.18
N SER A 24 15.33 -2.96 -11.30
CA SER A 24 14.80 -4.32 -11.39
C SER A 24 13.36 -4.42 -11.91
N LEU A 25 12.58 -3.36 -11.83
CA LEU A 25 11.16 -3.40 -12.22
C LEU A 25 10.99 -3.18 -13.72
N THR A 26 10.12 -3.98 -14.30
CA THR A 26 9.67 -3.81 -15.68
C THR A 26 8.60 -2.71 -15.78
N GLY A 27 8.44 -2.13 -16.97
CA GLY A 27 7.41 -1.12 -17.23
C GLY A 27 5.99 -1.51 -16.76
N PRO A 28 5.50 -2.73 -17.05
CA PRO A 28 4.20 -3.19 -16.56
C PRO A 28 4.11 -3.25 -15.04
N GLN A 29 5.17 -3.66 -14.34
CA GLN A 29 5.18 -3.70 -12.87
C GLN A 29 5.10 -2.30 -12.27
N ILE A 30 5.77 -1.31 -12.88
CA ILE A 30 5.65 0.09 -12.48
C ILE A 30 4.22 0.59 -12.71
N ALA A 31 3.63 0.29 -13.87
CA ALA A 31 2.25 0.68 -14.17
C ALA A 31 1.25 0.11 -13.16
N ILE A 32 1.40 -1.16 -12.78
CA ILE A 32 0.57 -1.80 -11.74
C ILE A 32 0.78 -1.11 -10.39
N ALA A 33 2.03 -0.85 -9.99
CA ALA A 33 2.31 -0.17 -8.72
C ALA A 33 1.66 1.22 -8.67
N VAL A 34 1.76 2.00 -9.76
CA VAL A 34 1.11 3.30 -9.88
C VAL A 34 -0.41 3.17 -9.83
N ALA A 35 -0.99 2.20 -10.53
CA ALA A 35 -2.43 1.96 -10.51
C ALA A 35 -2.93 1.61 -9.10
N LEU A 36 -2.18 0.80 -8.34
CA LEU A 36 -2.51 0.47 -6.95
C LEU A 36 -2.47 1.71 -6.04
N VAL A 37 -1.43 2.54 -6.16
CA VAL A 37 -1.33 3.80 -5.39
C VAL A 37 -2.48 4.74 -5.74
N ALA A 38 -2.83 4.87 -7.03
CA ALA A 38 -3.95 5.68 -7.48
C ALA A 38 -5.29 5.14 -6.96
N ALA A 39 -5.51 3.82 -6.99
CA ALA A 39 -6.71 3.19 -6.47
C ALA A 39 -6.86 3.38 -4.96
N LEU A 40 -5.76 3.26 -4.20
CA LEU A 40 -5.74 3.55 -2.76
C LEU A 40 -6.05 5.02 -2.50
N GLY A 41 -5.40 5.95 -3.22
CA GLY A 41 -5.68 7.37 -3.12
C GLY A 41 -7.14 7.71 -3.43
N PHE A 42 -7.70 7.14 -4.50
CA PHE A 42 -9.11 7.29 -4.84
C PHE A 42 -10.02 6.74 -3.73
N THR A 43 -9.74 5.54 -3.23
CA THR A 43 -10.52 4.95 -2.14
C THR A 43 -10.50 5.85 -0.91
N LEU A 44 -9.32 6.31 -0.51
CA LEU A 44 -9.17 7.18 0.64
C LEU A 44 -9.83 8.54 0.42
N LEU A 45 -9.83 9.12 -0.79
CA LEU A 45 -10.41 10.43 -1.00
C LEU A 45 -11.93 10.40 -1.22
N PHE A 46 -12.46 9.36 -1.86
CA PHE A 46 -13.84 9.34 -2.36
C PHE A 46 -14.74 8.31 -1.67
N VAL A 47 -14.19 7.20 -1.16
CA VAL A 47 -15.00 6.21 -0.40
C VAL A 47 -15.29 6.70 1.03
N GLN A 48 -14.72 7.84 1.42
CA GLN A 48 -15.13 8.59 2.61
C GLN A 48 -16.48 9.32 2.44
N ASP A 49 -17.04 9.40 1.23
CA ASP A 49 -18.36 10.01 1.03
C ASP A 49 -19.40 9.37 1.98
N PRO A 50 -20.23 10.17 2.70
CA PRO A 50 -21.13 9.67 3.72
C PRO A 50 -21.99 8.50 3.23
N MET A 51 -22.43 8.54 1.98
CA MET A 51 -23.30 7.49 1.43
C MET A 51 -22.56 6.16 1.27
N LEU A 52 -21.29 6.18 0.86
CA LEU A 52 -20.46 4.98 0.73
C LEU A 52 -20.02 4.46 2.10
N HIS A 53 -19.66 5.35 3.01
CA HIS A 53 -19.34 5.00 4.39
C HIS A 53 -20.52 4.31 5.08
N ASP A 54 -21.72 4.88 4.97
CA ASP A 54 -22.94 4.35 5.59
C ASP A 54 -23.35 3.00 5.00
N SER A 55 -23.19 2.83 3.68
CA SER A 55 -23.42 1.55 3.02
C SER A 55 -22.47 0.46 3.54
N LEU A 56 -21.19 0.80 3.73
CA LEU A 56 -20.18 -0.12 4.27
C LEU A 56 -20.44 -0.44 5.74
N HIS A 57 -20.88 0.54 6.51
CA HIS A 57 -21.28 0.38 7.90
C HIS A 57 -22.51 -0.55 8.01
N ASN A 58 -23.55 -0.33 7.21
CA ASN A 58 -24.73 -1.19 7.17
C ASN A 58 -24.37 -2.62 6.73
N PHE A 59 -23.47 -2.77 5.75
CA PHE A 59 -22.97 -4.09 5.37
C PHE A 59 -22.32 -4.82 6.55
N ARG A 60 -21.47 -4.14 7.33
CA ARG A 60 -20.85 -4.73 8.53
C ARG A 60 -21.90 -5.17 9.56
N HIS A 61 -22.91 -4.35 9.83
CA HIS A 61 -24.03 -4.73 10.71
C HIS A 61 -24.83 -5.93 10.16
N SER A 62 -25.09 -5.96 8.85
CA SER A 62 -25.77 -7.09 8.21
C SER A 62 -24.98 -8.40 8.28
N ALA A 63 -23.65 -8.31 8.30
CA ALA A 63 -22.74 -9.42 8.52
C ALA A 63 -22.58 -9.79 10.02
N GLY A 64 -23.31 -9.12 10.92
CA GLY A 64 -23.25 -9.34 12.37
C GLY A 64 -22.05 -8.70 13.06
N ILE A 65 -21.26 -7.90 12.35
CA ILE A 65 -20.16 -7.12 12.94
C ILE A 65 -20.78 -5.90 13.60
N THR A 66 -20.88 -5.94 14.92
CA THR A 66 -21.35 -4.79 15.71
C THR A 66 -20.23 -3.75 15.80
N CYS A 67 -20.52 -2.53 15.35
CA CYS A 67 -19.68 -1.36 15.59
C CYS A 67 -20.26 -0.54 16.76
N HIS A 68 -19.40 0.03 17.60
CA HIS A 68 -19.77 0.89 18.74
C HIS A 68 -19.66 2.36 18.36
#